data_AF-A0A367IJ07-F1
#
_entry.id   AF-A0A367IJ07-F1
#
_cell.length_a   1.000
_cell.length_b   1.000
_cell.length_c   1.000
_cell.angle_alpha   90.00
_cell.angle_beta   90.00
_cell.angle_gamma   90.00
#
_symmetry.space_group_name_H-M   'P 1'
#
loop_
_entity.id
_entity.type
_entity.pdbx_description
1 polymer ?
#
loop_
_entity_poly.entity_id
_entity_poly.type
_entity_poly.pdbx_seq_one_letter_code
_entity_poly.pdbx_strand_id
1 'polypeptide(L)'
;KNLPKNAKTMRTLFSSQMCSDWLLDFSTTSCREEAEAITAEFLKYNWIEYQDTKHHKEAPIKASKNIIQDCLATTTTYANFGSTTAEESISSRPSSVAVDVDPKESNSARLQIILDNAKLLPSFKEFLRQNFCEENLDFWIDYNTLRRKCRNQSPALSSSYQKDFLEDAYDIWNTYLAPSSPRELNVEHALCQEMGRIINSVVTVIPAYSGKPTILITTSSASQSLRMMLKLLDKVNDHICRLMASDSVPKFVKTEKYKRIMDSIEKNERKKLKELTEDVLYSDDYK
;
A
#
# COMPACT_ATOMS: atom_id res chain seq x y z
N LYS A 1 19.11 34.47 -11.40
CA LYS A 1 19.64 33.64 -10.29
C LYS A 1 18.49 33.40 -9.31
N ASN A 2 17.89 32.20 -9.31
CA ASN A 2 16.98 31.78 -8.25
C ASN A 2 17.28 30.31 -7.94
N LEU A 3 17.82 30.09 -6.75
CA LEU A 3 18.17 28.78 -6.19
C LEU A 3 16.93 27.87 -6.09
N PRO A 4 17.11 26.53 -6.08
CA PRO A 4 16.01 25.59 -5.99
C PRO A 4 15.31 25.70 -4.64
N LYS A 5 14.03 26.07 -4.66
CA LYS A 5 13.17 26.05 -3.47
C LYS A 5 12.77 24.60 -3.18
N ASN A 6 13.40 24.00 -2.16
CA ASN A 6 13.02 22.81 -1.39
C ASN A 6 12.66 21.51 -2.16
N ALA A 7 13.25 20.38 -1.72
CA ALA A 7 12.93 19.03 -2.21
C ALA A 7 11.45 18.61 -2.03
N LYS A 8 10.67 19.33 -1.22
CA LYS A 8 9.20 19.17 -1.12
C LYS A 8 8.48 19.69 -2.36
N THR A 9 8.91 20.82 -2.93
CA THR A 9 8.31 21.43 -4.15
C THR A 9 8.54 20.58 -5.40
N MET A 10 9.62 19.79 -5.43
CA MET A 10 9.90 18.88 -6.56
C MET A 10 8.96 17.67 -6.59
N ARG A 11 8.24 17.38 -5.50
CA ARG A 11 7.41 16.17 -5.37
C ARG A 11 5.97 16.36 -5.88
N THR A 12 5.58 17.58 -6.24
CA THR A 12 4.22 17.94 -6.68
C THR A 12 4.16 18.41 -8.15
N LEU A 13 5.31 18.49 -8.82
CA LEU A 13 5.41 18.92 -10.21
C LEU A 13 5.27 17.73 -11.17
N PHE A 14 4.42 17.87 -12.16
CA PHE A 14 4.24 16.89 -13.23
C PHE A 14 3.91 17.58 -14.55
N SER A 15 4.19 16.92 -15.68
CA SER A 15 3.80 17.46 -16.98
C SER A 15 2.32 17.21 -17.25
N SER A 16 1.68 18.08 -18.05
CA SER A 16 0.29 17.87 -18.51
C SER A 16 0.09 16.53 -19.23
N GLN A 17 1.14 16.04 -19.92
CA GLN A 17 1.16 14.70 -20.50
C GLN A 17 1.07 13.61 -19.42
N MET A 18 1.86 13.70 -18.34
CA MET A 18 1.79 12.75 -17.24
C MET A 18 0.45 12.79 -16.50
N CYS A 19 -0.17 13.97 -16.38
CA CYS A 19 -1.51 14.10 -15.81
C CYS A 19 -2.54 13.35 -16.67
N SER A 20 -2.49 13.54 -17.98
CA SER A 20 -3.40 12.89 -18.93
C SER A 20 -3.20 11.38 -18.98
N ASP A 21 -1.94 10.92 -18.99
CA ASP A 21 -1.61 9.49 -18.96
C ASP A 21 -2.08 8.84 -17.65
N TRP A 22 -1.92 9.52 -16.52
CA TRP A 22 -2.44 9.03 -15.24
C TRP A 22 -3.97 8.91 -15.25
N LEU A 23 -4.68 9.88 -15.82
CA LEU A 23 -6.14 9.81 -15.95
C LEU A 23 -6.57 8.64 -16.83
N LEU A 24 -5.87 8.35 -17.92
CA LEU A 24 -6.17 7.20 -18.78
C LEU A 24 -5.91 5.85 -18.07
N ASP A 25 -4.85 5.77 -17.27
CA ASP A 25 -4.45 4.52 -16.61
C ASP A 25 -5.25 4.22 -15.33
N PHE A 26 -5.74 5.25 -14.63
CA PHE A 26 -6.30 5.14 -13.27
C PHE A 26 -7.70 5.74 -13.09
N SER A 27 -8.37 6.17 -14.15
CA SER A 27 -9.76 6.60 -14.11
C SER A 27 -10.60 5.93 -15.20
N THR A 28 -11.89 6.26 -15.30
CA THR A 28 -12.79 5.76 -16.36
C THR A 28 -12.62 6.49 -17.70
N THR A 29 -11.64 7.39 -17.80
CA THR A 29 -11.38 8.19 -19.00
C THR A 29 -10.98 7.28 -20.16
N SER A 30 -11.62 7.46 -21.31
CA SER A 30 -11.56 6.54 -22.45
C SER A 30 -10.69 7.05 -23.61
N CYS A 31 -10.43 8.35 -23.69
CA CYS A 31 -9.59 8.97 -24.72
C CYS A 31 -8.81 10.19 -24.22
N ARG A 32 -7.80 10.61 -25.00
CA ARG A 32 -6.89 11.69 -24.60
C ARG A 32 -7.59 13.04 -24.57
N GLU A 33 -8.55 13.27 -25.47
CA GLU A 33 -9.35 14.49 -25.52
C GLU A 33 -10.21 14.65 -24.26
N GLU A 34 -10.74 13.53 -23.74
CA GLU A 34 -11.48 13.49 -22.47
C GLU A 34 -10.55 13.75 -21.27
N ALA A 35 -9.34 13.18 -21.26
CA ALA A 35 -8.33 13.44 -20.24
C ALA A 35 -7.88 14.91 -20.21
N GLU A 36 -7.70 15.52 -21.38
CA GLU A 36 -7.36 16.94 -21.53
C GLU A 36 -8.49 17.85 -21.01
N ALA A 37 -9.76 17.49 -21.27
CA ALA A 37 -10.92 18.22 -20.77
C ALA A 37 -11.03 18.14 -19.22
N ILE A 38 -10.80 16.96 -18.64
CA ILE A 38 -10.78 16.79 -17.17
C ILE A 38 -9.63 17.59 -16.55
N THR A 39 -8.45 17.57 -17.16
CA THR A 39 -7.29 18.37 -16.73
C THR A 39 -7.60 19.88 -16.78
N ALA A 40 -8.35 20.34 -17.79
CA ALA A 40 -8.78 21.73 -17.89
C ALA A 40 -9.75 22.13 -16.77
N GLU A 41 -10.67 21.24 -16.38
CA GLU A 41 -11.55 21.50 -15.22
C GLU A 41 -10.74 21.51 -13.91
N PHE A 42 -9.71 20.68 -13.75
CA PHE A 42 -8.82 20.76 -12.58
C PHE A 42 -8.11 22.11 -12.47
N LEU A 43 -7.67 22.70 -13.58
CA LEU A 43 -7.12 24.07 -13.57
C LEU A 43 -8.18 25.10 -13.22
N LYS A 44 -9.37 24.98 -13.80
CA LYS A 44 -10.49 25.91 -13.60
C LYS A 44 -10.98 25.96 -12.15
N TYR A 45 -10.99 24.82 -11.46
CA TYR A 45 -11.34 24.74 -10.04
C TYR A 45 -10.15 24.93 -9.09
N ASN A 46 -8.99 25.36 -9.62
CA ASN A 46 -7.75 25.59 -8.88
C ASN A 46 -7.25 24.35 -8.12
N TRP A 47 -7.48 23.17 -8.69
CA TRP A 47 -6.96 21.92 -8.14
C TRP A 47 -5.49 21.71 -8.54
N ILE A 48 -5.13 22.16 -9.74
CA ILE A 48 -3.77 22.20 -10.26
C ILE A 48 -3.50 23.59 -10.85
N GLU A 49 -2.25 24.04 -10.92
CA GLU A 49 -1.85 25.34 -11.49
C GLU A 49 -0.65 25.18 -12.44
N TYR A 50 -0.49 26.08 -13.41
CA TYR A 50 0.70 26.10 -14.25
C TYR A 50 1.91 26.63 -13.49
N GLN A 51 3.05 25.96 -13.61
CA GLN A 51 4.30 26.45 -13.04
C GLN A 51 4.79 27.73 -13.74
N ASP A 52 4.55 27.86 -15.06
CA ASP A 52 4.86 29.06 -15.83
C ASP A 52 3.58 29.82 -16.18
N THR A 53 3.45 31.02 -15.60
CA THR A 53 2.37 32.00 -15.83
C THR A 53 2.07 32.33 -17.30
N LYS A 54 2.98 32.01 -18.23
CA LYS A 54 2.75 32.20 -19.68
C LYS A 54 1.68 31.28 -20.26
N HIS A 55 1.47 30.10 -19.68
CA HIS A 55 0.53 29.09 -20.20
C HIS A 55 -0.91 29.30 -19.68
N HIS A 56 -1.11 30.28 -18.78
CA HIS A 56 -2.40 30.58 -18.15
C HIS A 56 -3.48 31.10 -19.12
N LYS A 57 -3.12 31.36 -20.38
CA LYS A 57 -3.99 31.94 -21.42
C LYS A 57 -4.21 31.02 -22.63
N GLU A 58 -3.61 29.83 -22.66
CA GLU A 58 -3.74 28.89 -23.78
C GLU A 58 -4.86 27.90 -23.51
N ALA A 59 -6.03 28.12 -24.12
CA ALA A 59 -7.10 27.12 -24.23
C ALA A 59 -7.33 26.79 -25.72
N PRO A 60 -7.50 25.51 -26.10
CA PRO A 60 -7.56 24.32 -25.25
C PRO A 60 -6.18 23.75 -24.87
N ILE A 61 -6.12 23.15 -23.69
CA ILE A 61 -4.93 22.51 -23.13
C ILE A 61 -4.63 21.25 -23.94
N LYS A 62 -3.38 21.11 -24.38
CA LYS A 62 -2.89 19.88 -25.03
C LYS A 62 -1.87 19.19 -24.16
N ALA A 63 -1.95 17.87 -24.08
CA ALA A 63 -0.99 17.04 -23.40
C ALA A 63 0.41 17.27 -23.98
N SER A 64 1.30 17.81 -23.17
CA SER A 64 2.65 18.22 -23.57
C SER A 64 3.66 17.98 -22.46
N LYS A 65 4.85 17.52 -22.84
CA LYS A 65 5.98 17.32 -21.94
C LYS A 65 6.58 18.66 -21.46
N ASN A 66 6.33 19.75 -22.18
CA ASN A 66 6.90 21.06 -21.91
C ASN A 66 6.02 21.93 -20.99
N ILE A 67 4.78 21.50 -20.76
CA ILE A 67 3.81 22.20 -19.90
C ILE A 67 3.85 21.53 -18.53
N ILE A 68 4.48 22.19 -17.55
CA ILE A 68 4.61 21.72 -16.17
C ILE A 68 3.51 22.31 -15.31
N GLN A 69 2.84 21.45 -14.57
CA GLN A 69 1.75 21.76 -13.65
C GLN A 69 2.15 21.37 -12.23
N ASP A 70 1.59 22.09 -11.26
CA ASP A 70 1.76 21.85 -9.83
C ASP A 70 0.40 21.58 -9.18
N CYS A 71 0.37 20.67 -8.22
CA CYS A 71 -0.84 20.39 -7.45
C CYS A 71 -0.99 21.42 -6.33
N LEU A 72 -2.12 22.13 -6.26
CA LEU A 72 -2.31 23.13 -5.22
C LEU A 72 -2.45 22.44 -3.84
N ALA A 73 -1.97 23.08 -2.78
CA ALA A 73 -1.88 22.47 -1.44
C ALA A 73 -3.23 21.96 -0.91
N THR A 74 -4.34 22.62 -1.26
CA THR A 74 -5.71 22.19 -0.92
C THR A 74 -6.12 20.88 -1.60
N THR A 75 -5.62 20.59 -2.80
CA THR A 75 -5.86 19.34 -3.52
C THR A 75 -4.94 18.23 -3.03
N THR A 76 -3.74 18.58 -2.57
CA THR A 76 -2.79 17.64 -1.98
C THR A 76 -3.41 16.94 -0.76
N THR A 77 -4.28 17.59 0.01
CA THR A 77 -5.03 16.95 1.11
C THR A 77 -5.99 15.85 0.63
N TYR A 78 -6.61 16.00 -0.54
CA TYR A 78 -7.51 14.98 -1.12
C TYR A 78 -6.77 13.94 -1.98
N ALA A 79 -5.69 14.34 -2.66
CA ALA A 79 -4.84 13.49 -3.48
C ALA A 79 -3.86 12.63 -2.65
N ASN A 80 -3.57 13.01 -1.40
CA ASN A 80 -2.75 12.24 -0.47
C ASN A 80 -3.47 11.03 0.17
N PHE A 81 -4.63 10.62 -0.33
CA PHE A 81 -5.24 9.33 0.06
C PHE A 81 -4.35 8.11 -0.27
N GLY A 82 -3.27 8.30 -1.04
CA GLY A 82 -2.20 7.32 -1.28
C GLY A 82 -0.85 7.61 -0.60
N SER A 83 -0.71 8.67 0.20
CA SER A 83 0.54 8.96 0.92
C SER A 83 0.29 9.66 2.25
N THR A 84 0.40 8.89 3.32
CA THR A 84 0.28 9.29 4.71
C THR A 84 1.34 10.34 5.08
N THR A 85 0.92 11.57 5.32
CA THR A 85 1.54 12.46 6.33
C THR A 85 0.49 13.41 6.87
N ALA A 86 0.17 13.25 8.15
CA ALA A 86 -0.66 14.14 8.94
C ALA A 86 0.04 15.50 9.15
N GLU A 87 -0.73 16.57 9.08
CA GLU A 87 -0.56 17.76 9.92
C GLU A 87 -1.87 18.58 9.90
N GLU A 88 -2.49 18.69 11.07
CA GLU A 88 -3.72 19.42 11.33
C GLU A 88 -3.48 20.94 11.35
N SER A 89 -4.48 21.72 10.96
CA SER A 89 -4.80 22.97 11.65
C SER A 89 -6.25 23.40 11.43
N ILE A 90 -6.83 23.84 12.53
CA ILE A 90 -8.25 24.02 12.85
C ILE A 90 -8.72 25.43 12.46
N SER A 91 -9.96 25.60 11.98
CA SER A 91 -10.77 26.78 12.30
C SER A 91 -12.28 26.60 12.09
N SER A 92 -12.99 26.68 13.23
CA SER A 92 -14.36 27.18 13.56
C SER A 92 -15.39 27.45 12.43
N ARG A 93 -16.69 27.12 12.51
CA ARG A 93 -17.70 27.29 13.61
C ARG A 93 -19.08 26.65 13.16
N PRO A 94 -20.21 26.81 13.89
CA PRO A 94 -20.92 25.77 14.64
C PRO A 94 -22.24 25.26 14.00
N SER A 95 -22.74 24.09 14.42
CA SER A 95 -24.17 23.93 14.78
C SER A 95 -24.49 22.54 15.33
N SER A 96 -24.81 22.53 16.63
CA SER A 96 -25.79 21.70 17.33
C SER A 96 -26.43 20.52 16.58
N VAL A 97 -25.89 19.31 16.77
CA VAL A 97 -26.67 18.14 17.24
C VAL A 97 -25.68 17.20 17.94
N ALA A 98 -25.93 16.87 19.21
CA ALA A 98 -25.10 15.95 19.97
C ALA A 98 -25.25 14.52 19.40
N VAL A 99 -24.23 14.05 18.69
CA VAL A 99 -23.96 12.63 18.53
C VAL A 99 -22.51 12.41 18.93
N ASP A 100 -22.34 11.62 19.98
CA ASP A 100 -21.05 11.20 20.51
C ASP A 100 -20.36 10.32 19.44
N VAL A 101 -19.52 10.93 18.60
CA VAL A 101 -18.76 10.24 17.55
C VAL A 101 -17.29 10.22 17.98
N ASP A 102 -16.94 9.14 18.68
CA ASP A 102 -15.55 8.65 18.81
C ASP A 102 -14.86 8.73 17.42
N PRO A 103 -13.64 9.28 17.28
CA PRO A 103 -12.93 9.33 16.01
C PRO A 103 -12.63 7.90 15.54
N LYS A 104 -13.58 7.32 14.80
CA LYS A 104 -13.52 5.95 14.30
C LYS A 104 -12.45 5.88 13.21
N GLU A 105 -11.20 5.71 13.63
CA GLU A 105 -10.14 5.27 12.75
C GLU A 105 -10.62 4.01 12.01
N SER A 106 -10.51 4.03 10.67
CA SER A 106 -11.00 2.94 9.84
C SER A 106 -10.36 1.61 10.26
N ASN A 107 -11.12 0.52 10.22
CA ASN A 107 -10.56 -0.80 10.57
C ASN A 107 -9.37 -1.18 9.66
N SER A 108 -9.30 -0.63 8.45
CA SER A 108 -8.14 -0.78 7.57
C SER A 108 -6.89 -0.08 8.10
N ALA A 109 -7.03 1.12 8.68
CA ALA A 109 -5.92 1.84 9.31
C ALA A 109 -5.48 1.13 10.60
N ARG A 110 -6.45 0.67 11.41
CA ARG A 110 -6.17 -0.16 12.58
C ARG A 110 -5.46 -1.46 12.24
N LEU A 111 -5.81 -2.09 11.12
CA LEU A 111 -5.09 -3.27 10.63
C LEU A 111 -3.61 -2.93 10.39
N GLN A 112 -3.30 -1.83 9.70
CA GLN A 112 -1.91 -1.42 9.47
C GLN A 112 -1.15 -1.21 10.78
N ILE A 113 -1.75 -0.51 11.76
CA ILE A 113 -1.14 -0.32 13.09
C ILE A 113 -0.84 -1.68 13.75
N ILE A 114 -1.77 -2.62 13.67
CA ILE A 114 -1.60 -3.97 14.24
C ILE A 114 -0.44 -4.71 13.55
N LEU A 115 -0.36 -4.60 12.23
CA LEU A 115 0.64 -5.30 11.40
C LEU A 115 2.06 -4.71 11.57
N ASP A 116 2.18 -3.40 11.74
CA ASP A 116 3.46 -2.71 11.89
C ASP A 116 4.02 -2.79 13.34
N ASN A 117 3.16 -3.06 14.32
CA ASN A 117 3.56 -3.06 15.72
C ASN A 117 4.05 -4.45 16.19
N ALA A 118 5.30 -4.52 16.63
CA ALA A 118 5.96 -5.75 17.08
C ALA A 118 5.29 -6.47 18.27
N LYS A 119 4.43 -5.79 19.04
CA LYS A 119 3.68 -6.39 20.16
C LYS A 119 2.26 -6.79 19.74
N LEU A 120 1.61 -6.01 18.87
CA LEU A 120 0.26 -6.29 18.42
C LEU A 120 0.22 -7.45 17.42
N LEU A 121 1.18 -7.53 16.50
CA LEU A 121 1.22 -8.56 15.46
C LEU A 121 1.19 -10.00 16.04
N PRO A 122 2.05 -10.39 17.02
CA PRO A 122 1.97 -11.73 17.62
C PRO A 122 0.67 -11.95 18.41
N SER A 123 0.13 -10.90 19.03
CA SER A 123 -1.15 -10.98 19.73
C SER A 123 -2.32 -11.20 18.79
N PHE A 124 -2.29 -10.55 17.62
CA PHE A 124 -3.27 -10.70 16.57
C PHE A 124 -3.19 -12.08 15.92
N LYS A 125 -1.97 -12.60 15.68
CA LYS A 125 -1.77 -13.98 15.22
C LYS A 125 -2.41 -15.00 16.15
N GLU A 126 -2.18 -14.87 17.46
CA GLU A 126 -2.80 -15.75 18.44
C GLU A 126 -4.34 -15.63 18.44
N PHE A 127 -4.87 -14.43 18.24
CA PHE A 127 -6.32 -14.22 18.10
C PHE A 127 -6.86 -14.93 16.85
N LEU A 128 -6.23 -14.79 15.69
CA LEU A 128 -6.67 -15.44 14.46
C LEU A 128 -6.60 -16.96 14.57
N ARG A 129 -5.59 -17.50 15.25
CA ARG A 129 -5.46 -18.94 15.54
C ARG A 129 -6.64 -19.47 16.34
N GLN A 130 -7.04 -18.74 17.39
CA GLN A 130 -8.21 -19.09 18.21
C GLN A 130 -9.53 -18.99 17.45
N ASN A 131 -9.57 -18.19 16.38
CA ASN A 131 -10.71 -18.04 15.49
C ASN A 131 -10.56 -18.84 14.18
N PHE A 132 -9.62 -19.78 14.12
CA PHE A 132 -9.39 -20.69 12.98
C PHE A 132 -9.22 -19.96 11.62
N CYS A 133 -8.55 -18.81 11.61
CA CYS A 133 -8.32 -17.99 10.42
C CYS A 133 -6.90 -17.40 10.36
N GLU A 134 -5.92 -18.07 11.00
CA GLU A 134 -4.53 -17.64 11.07
C GLU A 134 -3.79 -17.65 9.73
N GLU A 135 -4.25 -18.47 8.77
CA GLU A 135 -3.70 -18.58 7.43
C GLU A 135 -3.72 -17.23 6.69
N ASN A 136 -4.70 -16.37 6.98
CA ASN A 136 -4.79 -15.02 6.42
C ASN A 136 -3.58 -14.15 6.78
N LEU A 137 -3.12 -14.23 8.04
CA LEU A 137 -1.97 -13.47 8.49
C LEU A 137 -0.66 -14.13 8.08
N ASP A 138 -0.60 -15.46 8.10
CA ASP A 138 0.59 -16.20 7.65
C ASP A 138 0.88 -15.93 6.17
N PHE A 139 -0.14 -15.95 5.32
CA PHE A 139 -0.03 -15.52 3.93
C PHE A 139 0.50 -14.08 3.83
N TRP A 140 -0.07 -13.14 4.59
CA TRP A 140 0.37 -11.74 4.55
C TRP A 140 1.85 -11.60 4.94
N ILE A 141 2.34 -12.35 5.94
CA ILE A 141 3.74 -12.35 6.37
C ILE A 141 4.65 -12.89 5.27
N ASP A 142 4.30 -14.04 4.68
CA ASP A 142 5.10 -14.69 3.64
C ASP A 142 5.16 -13.80 2.38
N TYR A 143 4.01 -13.25 1.98
CA TYR A 143 3.90 -12.32 0.87
C TYR A 143 4.72 -11.05 1.06
N ASN A 144 4.63 -10.40 2.23
CA ASN A 144 5.43 -9.20 2.52
C ASN A 144 6.93 -9.52 2.61
N THR A 145 7.29 -10.72 3.02
CA THR A 145 8.67 -11.18 3.01
C THR A 145 9.19 -11.30 1.59
N LEU A 146 8.44 -11.96 0.68
CA LEU A 146 8.78 -12.02 -0.74
C LEU A 146 8.88 -10.62 -1.35
N ARG A 147 7.92 -9.74 -1.09
CA ARG A 147 7.94 -8.35 -1.59
C ARG A 147 9.16 -7.56 -1.13
N ARG A 148 9.53 -7.68 0.15
CA ARG A 148 10.74 -7.06 0.69
C ARG A 148 12.00 -7.62 0.02
N LYS A 149 12.08 -8.94 -0.18
CA LYS A 149 13.20 -9.55 -0.92
C LYS A 149 13.30 -8.95 -2.32
N CYS A 150 12.21 -8.85 -3.07
CA CYS A 150 12.21 -8.25 -4.41
C CYS A 150 12.64 -6.78 -4.43
N ARG A 151 12.16 -5.97 -3.47
CA ARG A 151 12.49 -4.52 -3.39
C ARG A 151 13.94 -4.24 -3.00
N ASN A 152 14.53 -5.10 -2.18
CA ASN A 152 15.91 -4.94 -1.71
C ASN A 152 16.96 -5.35 -2.75
N GLN A 153 16.55 -5.90 -3.88
CA GLN A 153 17.45 -6.25 -4.98
C GLN A 153 17.60 -5.10 -5.98
N SER A 154 18.69 -5.16 -6.75
CA SER A 154 18.98 -4.23 -7.86
C SER A 154 17.82 -4.17 -8.88
N PRO A 155 17.56 -3.01 -9.52
CA PRO A 155 16.59 -2.89 -10.61
C PRO A 155 16.82 -3.89 -11.76
N ALA A 156 18.07 -4.35 -11.92
CA ALA A 156 18.45 -5.43 -12.82
C ALA A 156 18.66 -6.74 -12.03
N LEU A 157 17.56 -7.41 -11.70
CA LEU A 157 17.58 -8.73 -11.05
C LEU A 157 18.29 -9.75 -11.94
N SER A 158 19.25 -10.49 -11.38
CA SER A 158 19.89 -11.61 -12.09
C SER A 158 18.88 -12.73 -12.37
N SER A 159 19.13 -13.55 -13.40
CA SER A 159 18.27 -14.69 -13.73
C SER A 159 18.18 -15.74 -12.63
N SER A 160 19.19 -15.83 -11.75
CA SER A 160 19.15 -16.71 -10.57
C SER A 160 18.12 -16.21 -9.56
N TYR A 161 18.22 -14.95 -9.13
CA TYR A 161 17.26 -14.37 -8.19
C TYR A 161 15.83 -14.34 -8.71
N GLN A 162 15.66 -14.16 -10.03
CA GLN A 162 14.33 -14.26 -10.64
C GLN A 162 13.72 -15.65 -10.49
N LYS A 163 14.53 -16.71 -10.58
CA LYS A 163 14.07 -18.10 -10.37
C LYS A 163 13.78 -18.36 -8.90
N ASP A 164 14.67 -17.93 -8.00
CA ASP A 164 14.50 -18.11 -6.56
C ASP A 164 13.20 -17.42 -6.06
N PHE A 165 12.93 -16.18 -6.53
CA PHE A 165 11.69 -15.49 -6.16
C PHE A 165 10.45 -16.07 -6.81
N LEU A 166 10.59 -16.72 -7.96
CA LEU A 166 9.50 -17.41 -8.60
C LEU A 166 9.17 -18.72 -7.87
N GLU A 167 10.19 -19.40 -7.34
CA GLU A 167 10.04 -20.54 -6.43
C GLU A 167 9.36 -20.12 -5.13
N ASP A 168 9.82 -19.03 -4.48
CA ASP A 168 9.15 -18.45 -3.31
C ASP A 168 7.67 -18.11 -3.61
N ALA A 169 7.38 -17.53 -4.78
CA ALA A 169 6.00 -17.20 -5.17
C ALA A 169 5.14 -18.45 -5.44
N TYR A 170 5.75 -19.51 -5.98
CA TYR A 170 5.10 -20.80 -6.16
C TYR A 170 4.79 -21.45 -4.82
N ASP A 171 5.72 -21.41 -3.86
CA ASP A 171 5.51 -21.97 -2.51
C ASP A 171 4.35 -21.28 -1.78
N ILE A 172 4.24 -19.94 -1.91
CA ILE A 172 3.10 -19.19 -1.40
C ILE A 172 1.80 -19.66 -2.04
N TRP A 173 1.76 -19.82 -3.36
CA TRP A 173 0.56 -20.33 -4.02
C TRP A 173 0.22 -21.75 -3.58
N ASN A 174 1.19 -22.65 -3.57
CA ASN A 174 1.00 -24.05 -3.20
C ASN A 174 0.50 -24.19 -1.76
N THR A 175 0.94 -23.30 -0.87
CA THR A 175 0.55 -23.30 0.54
C THR A 175 -0.82 -22.67 0.78
N TYR A 176 -1.21 -21.61 0.05
CA TYR A 176 -2.38 -20.81 0.43
C TYR A 176 -3.49 -20.74 -0.62
N LEU A 177 -3.23 -21.12 -1.86
CA LEU A 177 -4.13 -20.87 -3.00
C LEU A 177 -4.32 -22.09 -3.90
N ALA A 178 -3.47 -23.11 -3.79
CA ALA A 178 -3.65 -24.35 -4.52
C ALA A 178 -4.94 -25.06 -4.05
N PRO A 179 -5.69 -25.68 -4.98
CA PRO A 179 -6.90 -26.41 -4.63
C PRO A 179 -6.63 -27.48 -3.58
N SER A 180 -7.50 -27.58 -2.57
CA SER A 180 -7.37 -28.54 -1.47
C SER A 180 -6.18 -28.27 -0.54
N SER A 181 -5.59 -27.07 -0.58
CA SER A 181 -4.56 -26.73 0.41
C SER A 181 -5.16 -26.80 1.82
N PRO A 182 -4.45 -27.41 2.80
CA PRO A 182 -4.89 -27.37 4.19
C PRO A 182 -4.93 -25.95 4.79
N ARG A 183 -4.30 -24.97 4.11
CA ARG A 183 -4.29 -23.55 4.51
C ARG A 183 -4.88 -22.65 3.41
N GLU A 184 -5.84 -23.19 2.67
CA GLU A 184 -6.51 -22.46 1.58
C GLU A 184 -7.19 -21.18 2.09
N LEU A 185 -6.88 -20.06 1.45
CA LEU A 185 -7.42 -18.75 1.78
C LEU A 185 -8.85 -18.59 1.27
N ASN A 186 -9.64 -17.80 1.99
CA ASN A 186 -10.97 -17.39 1.55
C ASN A 186 -10.91 -16.26 0.50
N VAL A 187 -10.55 -16.63 -0.74
CA VAL A 187 -10.39 -15.73 -1.89
C VAL A 187 -11.36 -16.12 -3.00
N GLU A 188 -11.75 -15.16 -3.84
CA GLU A 188 -12.64 -15.43 -4.97
C GLU A 188 -12.07 -16.51 -5.90
N HIS A 189 -12.90 -17.51 -6.21
CA HIS A 189 -12.51 -18.67 -7.00
C HIS A 189 -11.92 -18.31 -8.37
N ALA A 190 -12.43 -17.26 -9.01
CA ALA A 190 -11.93 -16.77 -10.30
C ALA A 190 -10.45 -16.34 -10.23
N LEU A 191 -10.02 -15.71 -9.14
CA LEU A 191 -8.64 -15.30 -8.93
C LEU A 191 -7.73 -16.52 -8.72
N CYS A 192 -8.18 -17.50 -7.94
CA CYS A 192 -7.45 -18.75 -7.71
C CYS A 192 -7.28 -19.55 -9.03
N GLN A 193 -8.33 -19.64 -9.85
CA GLN A 193 -8.26 -20.28 -11.16
C GLN A 193 -7.26 -19.60 -12.08
N GLU A 194 -7.28 -18.27 -12.14
CA GLU A 194 -6.35 -17.51 -12.97
C GLU A 194 -4.90 -17.74 -12.56
N MET A 195 -4.64 -17.75 -11.25
CA MET A 195 -3.31 -18.04 -10.72
C MET A 195 -2.87 -19.47 -11.03
N GLY A 196 -3.77 -20.45 -10.94
CA GLY A 196 -3.52 -21.82 -11.36
C GLY A 196 -3.13 -21.95 -12.84
N ARG A 197 -3.79 -21.19 -13.74
CA ARG A 197 -3.42 -21.18 -15.17
C ARG A 197 -2.00 -20.67 -15.38
N ILE A 198 -1.64 -19.56 -14.74
CA ILE A 198 -0.28 -18.99 -14.85
C ILE A 198 0.74 -19.98 -14.32
N ILE A 199 0.50 -20.58 -13.16
CA ILE A 199 1.46 -21.50 -12.54
C ILE A 199 1.69 -22.74 -13.38
N ASN A 200 0.63 -23.35 -13.90
CA ASN A 200 0.76 -24.48 -14.82
C ASN A 200 1.49 -24.12 -16.12
N SER A 201 1.46 -22.86 -16.53
CA SER A 201 2.23 -22.36 -17.68
C SER A 201 3.69 -22.02 -17.35
N VAL A 202 4.02 -21.83 -16.07
CA VAL A 202 5.32 -21.30 -15.63
C VAL A 202 6.20 -22.37 -14.98
N VAL A 203 5.56 -23.32 -14.30
CA VAL A 203 6.17 -24.34 -13.47
C VAL A 203 5.73 -25.72 -13.97
N THR A 204 6.69 -26.62 -14.08
CA THR A 204 6.43 -28.05 -14.19
C THR A 204 7.00 -28.73 -12.95
N VAL A 205 6.13 -29.33 -12.15
CA VAL A 205 6.52 -30.07 -10.96
C VAL A 205 6.88 -31.48 -11.39
N ILE A 206 8.12 -31.89 -11.17
CA ILE A 206 8.56 -33.27 -11.43
C ILE A 206 8.36 -34.06 -10.12
N PRO A 207 7.48 -35.08 -10.10
CA PRO A 207 7.32 -35.94 -8.93
C PRO A 207 8.64 -36.66 -8.65
N ALA A 208 9.19 -36.49 -7.45
CA ALA A 208 10.37 -37.22 -7.04
C ALA A 208 9.96 -38.59 -6.49
N TYR A 209 10.48 -39.67 -7.08
CA TYR A 209 10.18 -41.04 -6.67
C TYR A 209 10.82 -41.44 -5.32
N SER A 210 11.62 -40.56 -4.71
CA SER A 210 12.27 -40.76 -3.41
C SER A 210 12.74 -39.47 -2.73
N GLY A 211 11.96 -38.38 -2.81
CA GLY A 211 12.35 -37.09 -2.21
C GLY A 211 11.31 -35.98 -2.33
N LYS A 212 11.70 -34.74 -2.02
CA LYS A 212 10.85 -33.56 -2.28
C LYS A 212 10.67 -33.37 -3.79
N PRO A 213 9.45 -33.05 -4.27
CA PRO A 213 9.22 -32.78 -5.68
C PRO A 213 10.12 -31.63 -6.15
N THR A 214 10.74 -31.79 -7.32
CA THR A 214 11.62 -30.75 -7.88
C THR A 214 10.80 -29.82 -8.75
N ILE A 215 10.88 -28.53 -8.47
CA ILE A 215 10.19 -27.47 -9.21
C ILE A 215 11.06 -27.11 -10.42
N LEU A 216 10.60 -27.43 -11.63
CA LEU A 216 11.25 -26.99 -12.86
C LEU A 216 10.54 -25.74 -13.40
N ILE A 217 11.26 -24.63 -13.43
CA ILE A 217 10.78 -23.39 -14.05
C ILE A 217 10.96 -23.53 -15.57
N THR A 218 9.86 -23.75 -16.29
CA THR A 218 9.85 -24.03 -17.74
C THR A 218 9.68 -22.77 -18.60
N THR A 219 9.38 -21.63 -17.99
CA THR A 219 9.21 -20.36 -18.70
C THR A 219 10.51 -19.89 -19.37
N SER A 220 10.36 -19.34 -20.57
CA SER A 220 11.43 -18.68 -21.32
C SER A 220 11.82 -17.31 -20.74
N SER A 221 10.96 -16.70 -19.90
CA SER A 221 11.23 -15.44 -19.20
C SER A 221 10.78 -15.50 -17.74
N ALA A 222 11.71 -15.88 -16.86
CA ALA A 222 11.49 -15.89 -15.40
C ALA A 222 11.05 -14.51 -14.88
N SER A 223 11.62 -13.43 -15.43
CA SER A 223 11.25 -12.05 -15.07
C SER A 223 9.77 -11.73 -15.32
N GLN A 224 9.23 -12.17 -16.46
CA GLN A 224 7.84 -11.90 -16.83
C GLN A 224 6.89 -12.73 -15.99
N SER A 225 7.19 -14.01 -15.81
CA SER A 225 6.42 -14.92 -14.98
C SER A 225 6.37 -14.46 -13.52
N LEU A 226 7.50 -14.05 -12.96
CA LEU A 226 7.56 -13.47 -11.62
C LEU A 226 6.71 -12.20 -11.52
N ARG A 227 6.77 -11.32 -12.52
CA ARG A 227 5.95 -10.09 -12.53
C ARG A 227 4.46 -10.40 -12.56
N MET A 228 4.02 -11.39 -13.35
CA MET A 228 2.62 -11.82 -13.41
C MET A 228 2.18 -12.43 -12.08
N MET A 229 2.99 -13.32 -11.49
CA MET A 229 2.73 -13.93 -10.18
C MET A 229 2.59 -12.88 -9.08
N LEU A 230 3.50 -11.91 -9.01
CA LEU A 230 3.44 -10.83 -8.02
C LEU A 230 2.17 -9.97 -8.18
N LYS A 231 1.75 -9.69 -9.42
CA LYS A 231 0.49 -8.96 -9.68
C LYS A 231 -0.76 -9.70 -9.20
N LEU A 232 -0.76 -11.04 -9.27
CA LEU A 232 -1.87 -11.83 -8.73
C LEU A 232 -1.82 -11.88 -7.20
N LEU A 233 -0.64 -12.06 -6.63
CA LEU A 233 -0.43 -12.00 -5.19
C LEU A 233 -0.80 -10.63 -4.58
N ASP A 234 -0.60 -9.53 -5.30
CA ASP A 234 -1.12 -8.21 -4.91
C ASP A 234 -2.64 -8.23 -4.70
N LYS A 235 -3.38 -8.77 -5.68
CA LYS A 235 -4.85 -8.84 -5.63
C LYS A 235 -5.32 -9.71 -4.46
N VAL A 236 -4.63 -10.83 -4.23
CA VAL A 236 -4.90 -11.72 -3.10
C VAL A 236 -4.65 -10.95 -1.80
N ASN A 237 -3.50 -10.29 -1.66
CA ASN A 237 -3.16 -9.48 -0.50
C ASN A 237 -4.20 -8.40 -0.20
N ASP A 238 -4.66 -7.67 -1.21
CA ASP A 238 -5.68 -6.64 -1.03
C ASP A 238 -6.99 -7.23 -0.52
N HIS A 239 -7.39 -8.40 -1.03
CA HIS A 239 -8.56 -9.12 -0.56
C HIS A 239 -8.41 -9.59 0.88
N ILE A 240 -7.28 -10.22 1.23
CA ILE A 240 -7.02 -10.72 2.58
C ILE A 240 -6.92 -9.58 3.60
N CYS A 241 -6.31 -8.46 3.23
CA CYS A 241 -6.29 -7.26 4.09
C CYS A 241 -7.71 -6.73 4.33
N ARG A 242 -8.55 -6.64 3.30
CA ARG A 242 -9.95 -6.23 3.46
C ARG A 242 -10.75 -7.21 4.30
N LEU A 243 -10.54 -8.50 4.13
CA LEU A 243 -11.18 -9.56 4.91
C LEU A 243 -10.82 -9.43 6.40
N MET A 244 -9.52 -9.38 6.72
CA MET A 244 -9.06 -9.20 8.11
C MET A 244 -9.57 -7.88 8.71
N ALA A 245 -9.55 -6.78 7.95
CA ALA A 245 -10.02 -5.48 8.41
C ALA A 245 -11.54 -5.45 8.68
N SER A 246 -12.33 -6.16 7.89
CA SER A 246 -13.79 -6.16 8.04
C SER A 246 -14.29 -7.18 9.07
N ASP A 247 -13.67 -8.36 9.15
CA ASP A 247 -14.14 -9.44 10.02
C ASP A 247 -13.34 -9.57 11.33
N SER A 248 -12.01 -9.64 11.25
CA SER A 248 -11.16 -9.99 12.38
C SER A 248 -10.82 -8.78 13.26
N VAL A 249 -10.47 -7.64 12.67
CA VAL A 249 -10.04 -6.43 13.39
C VAL A 249 -11.11 -5.90 14.35
N PRO A 250 -12.40 -5.75 13.96
CA PRO A 250 -13.43 -5.24 14.87
C PRO A 250 -13.64 -6.13 16.10
N LYS A 251 -13.35 -7.43 15.98
CA LYS A 251 -13.42 -8.40 17.07
C LYS A 251 -12.16 -8.32 17.93
N PHE A 252 -10.98 -8.26 17.31
CA PHE A 252 -9.69 -8.19 18.00
C PHE A 252 -9.55 -6.94 18.87
N VAL A 253 -9.94 -5.76 18.37
CA VAL A 253 -9.80 -4.50 19.13
C VAL A 253 -10.68 -4.44 20.39
N LYS A 254 -11.72 -5.29 20.46
CA LYS A 254 -12.57 -5.40 21.64
C LYS A 254 -11.96 -6.31 22.72
N THR A 255 -10.95 -7.11 22.37
CA THR A 255 -10.33 -8.04 23.31
C THR A 255 -9.58 -7.29 24.42
N GLU A 256 -9.61 -7.86 25.62
CA GLU A 256 -8.90 -7.32 26.76
C GLU A 256 -7.37 -7.32 26.55
N LYS A 257 -6.86 -8.33 25.83
CA LYS A 257 -5.43 -8.43 25.48
C LYS A 257 -4.99 -7.26 24.60
N TYR A 258 -5.79 -6.87 23.60
CA TYR A 258 -5.52 -5.72 22.75
C TYR A 258 -5.47 -4.41 23.57
N LYS A 259 -6.51 -4.16 24.37
CA LYS A 259 -6.61 -2.95 25.21
C LYS A 259 -5.40 -2.78 26.12
N ARG A 260 -4.98 -3.85 26.81
CA ARG A 260 -3.79 -3.83 27.68
C ARG A 260 -2.50 -3.50 26.93
N ILE A 261 -2.34 -4.02 25.71
CA ILE A 261 -1.15 -3.73 24.89
C ILE A 261 -1.17 -2.27 24.45
N MET A 262 -2.32 -1.75 23.98
CA MET A 262 -2.48 -0.35 23.61
C MET A 262 -2.21 0.60 24.78
N ASP A 263 -2.78 0.34 25.95
CA ASP A 263 -2.52 1.12 27.16
C ASP A 263 -1.02 1.14 27.52
N SER A 264 -0.33 -0.01 27.35
CA SER A 264 1.11 -0.10 27.57
C SER A 264 1.91 0.68 26.52
N ILE A 265 1.48 0.70 25.26
CA ILE A 265 2.11 1.46 24.19
C ILE A 265 2.00 2.96 24.50
N GLU A 266 0.80 3.45 24.78
CA GLU A 266 0.56 4.86 25.08
C GLU A 266 1.32 5.32 26.35
N LYS A 267 1.35 4.48 27.40
CA LYS A 267 2.12 4.78 28.62
C LYS A 267 3.61 4.93 28.32
N ASN A 268 4.16 4.06 27.47
CA ASN A 268 5.56 4.13 27.07
C ASN A 268 5.86 5.36 26.21
N GLU A 269 4.96 5.74 25.31
CA GLU A 269 5.08 6.95 24.49
C GLU A 269 5.02 8.22 25.35
N ARG A 270 4.06 8.29 26.29
CA ARG A 270 3.98 9.38 27.28
C ARG A 270 5.25 9.47 28.13
N LYS A 271 5.86 8.34 28.52
CA LYS A 271 7.12 8.34 29.28
C LYS A 271 8.27 8.88 28.44
N LYS A 272 8.43 8.40 27.19
CA LYS A 272 9.47 8.88 26.27
C LYS A 272 9.36 10.38 26.00
N LEU A 273 8.12 10.89 25.83
CA LEU A 273 7.90 12.31 25.59
C LEU A 273 8.32 13.16 26.80
N LYS A 274 8.03 12.69 28.03
CA LYS A 274 8.45 13.37 29.26
C LYS A 274 9.98 13.41 29.40
N GLU A 275 10.65 12.29 29.15
CA GLU A 275 12.13 12.21 29.16
C GLU A 275 12.75 13.17 28.14
N LEU A 276 12.21 13.21 26.91
CA LEU A 276 12.66 14.13 25.86
C LEU A 276 12.45 15.61 26.25
N THR A 277 11.33 15.95 26.91
CA THR A 277 11.09 17.33 27.36
C THR A 277 11.95 17.75 28.54
N GLU A 278 12.26 16.83 29.45
CA GLU A 278 13.18 17.09 30.56
C GLU A 278 14.62 17.31 30.05
N ASP A 279 15.09 16.51 29.08
CA ASP A 279 16.42 16.68 28.48
C ASP A 279 16.59 18.01 27.72
N VAL A 280 15.53 18.52 27.10
CA VAL A 280 15.54 19.83 26.41
C VAL A 280 15.58 20.98 27.41
N LEU A 281 14.78 20.92 28.49
CA LEU A 281 14.76 21.94 29.53
C LEU A 281 16.12 22.05 30.27
N TYR A 282 16.81 20.93 30.49
CA TYR A 282 18.14 20.93 31.10
C TYR A 282 19.29 21.34 30.16
N SER A 283 19.07 21.40 28.83
CA SER A 283 20.08 21.86 27.87
C SER A 283 20.08 23.38 27.66
N ASP A 284 18.94 24.06 27.86
CA ASP A 284 18.82 25.51 27.66
C ASP A 284 19.36 26.34 28.84
N ASP A 285 19.53 25.74 30.03
CA ASP A 285 20.14 26.39 31.21
C ASP A 285 21.68 26.48 31.16
N TYR A 286 22.33 25.96 30.10
CA TYR A 286 23.79 25.96 29.91
C TYR A 286 24.29 26.77 28.69
N LYS A 287 23.56 27.80 28.25
CA LYS A 287 24.03 28.75 27.21
C LYS A 287 24.08 30.19 27.69
#